data_AF-A0A2D7IAT3-F1
#
_entry.id   AF-A0A2D7IAT3-F1
#
_cell.length_a   1.000
_cell.length_b   1.000
_cell.length_c   1.000
_cell.angle_alpha   90.00
_cell.angle_beta   90.00
_cell.angle_gamma   90.00
#
_symmetry.space_group_name_H-M   'P 1'
#
loop_
_entity.id
_entity.type
_entity.pdbx_description
1 polymer ?
#
loop_
_entity_poly.entity_id
_entity_poly.type
_entity_poly.pdbx_seq_one_letter_code
_entity_poly.pdbx_strand_id
1 'polypeptide(L)'
;MNLPFSAIEPFFHFFSILILIYLTFSSLFKYIKKRDYSWFDFRVSVFCTIFYTIDLILNTIKEEVFSTALTVGLVFCVFGLIIHNEQVKKEKKFLRLFIFFGLALFCSLVSAL
;
A
#
# COMPACT_ATOMS: atom_id res chain seq x y z
N MET A 1 9.52 18.81 -22.55
CA MET A 1 8.77 17.62 -23.01
C MET A 1 7.62 17.43 -22.02
N ASN A 2 6.41 17.88 -22.35
CA ASN A 2 5.25 17.73 -21.46
C ASN A 2 4.88 16.24 -21.49
N LEU A 3 5.35 15.47 -20.51
CA LEU A 3 4.81 14.13 -20.32
C LEU A 3 3.32 14.30 -20.07
N PRO A 4 2.44 13.74 -20.92
CA PRO A 4 1.02 13.91 -20.73
C PRO A 4 0.67 13.23 -19.41
N PHE A 5 0.05 13.96 -18.49
CA PHE A 5 -0.40 13.46 -17.18
C PHE A 5 -1.19 12.15 -17.31
N SER A 6 -1.87 11.95 -18.45
CA SER A 6 -2.60 10.75 -18.82
C SER A 6 -1.76 9.47 -18.88
N ALA A 7 -0.44 9.55 -19.07
CA ALA A 7 0.46 8.39 -19.06
C ALA A 7 1.13 8.16 -17.69
N ILE A 8 1.20 9.20 -16.85
CA ILE A 8 1.89 9.15 -15.56
C ILE A 8 0.99 8.53 -14.49
N GLU A 9 -0.25 9.01 -14.36
CA GLU A 9 -1.19 8.51 -13.35
C GLU A 9 -1.39 6.98 -13.40
N PRO A 10 -1.71 6.34 -14.54
CA PRO A 10 -1.91 4.89 -14.56
C PRO A 10 -0.62 4.10 -14.27
N PHE A 11 0.55 4.67 -14.55
CA PHE A 11 1.83 4.05 -14.19
C PHE A 11 2.03 4.00 -12.67
N PHE A 12 1.77 5.11 -11.97
CA PHE A 12 1.88 5.17 -10.51
C PHE A 12 0.81 4.31 -9.82
N HIS A 13 -0.39 4.25 -10.39
CA HIS A 13 -1.45 3.39 -9.89
C HIS A 13 -1.07 1.91 -9.99
N PHE A 14 -0.60 1.48 -11.17
CA PHE A 14 -0.11 0.12 -11.39
C PHE A 14 1.04 -0.24 -10.45
N PHE A 15 2.01 0.68 -10.28
CA PHE A 15 3.17 0.44 -9.42
C PHE A 15 2.76 0.31 -7.94
N SER A 16 1.82 1.13 -7.48
CA SER A 16 1.27 1.09 -6.12
C SER A 16 0.59 -0.26 -5.83
N ILE A 17 -0.24 -0.74 -6.76
CA ILE A 17 -0.87 -2.06 -6.67
C ILE A 17 0.17 -3.17 -6.62
N LEU A 18 1.21 -3.10 -7.46
CA LEU A 18 2.26 -4.13 -7.51
C LEU A 18 3.03 -4.24 -6.18
N ILE A 19 3.35 -3.11 -5.55
CA ILE A 19 3.99 -3.10 -4.22
C ILE A 19 3.03 -3.62 -3.14
N LEU A 20 1.75 -3.26 -3.19
CA LEU A 20 0.74 -3.74 -2.25
C LEU A 20 0.55 -5.26 -2.33
N ILE A 21 0.51 -5.81 -3.55
CA ILE A 21 0.51 -7.26 -3.78
C ILE A 21 1.73 -7.89 -3.11
N TYR A 22 2.93 -7.36 -3.36
CA TYR A 22 4.16 -7.87 -2.76
C TYR A 22 4.10 -7.85 -1.23
N LEU A 23 3.68 -6.74 -0.61
CA LEU A 23 3.58 -6.62 0.84
C LEU A 23 2.54 -7.56 1.45
N THR A 24 1.41 -7.74 0.76
CA THR A 24 0.35 -8.65 1.17
C THR A 24 0.85 -10.09 1.15
N PHE A 25 1.48 -10.54 0.07
CA PHE A 25 2.06 -11.89 0.01
C PHE A 25 3.22 -12.07 0.98
N SER A 26 4.09 -11.07 1.12
CA SER A 26 5.25 -11.10 2.03
C SER A 26 4.82 -11.21 3.49
N SER A 27 3.79 -10.46 3.90
CA SER A 27 3.22 -10.55 5.26
C SER A 27 2.54 -11.89 5.50
N LEU A 28 1.78 -12.42 4.54
CA LEU A 28 1.15 -13.75 4.63
C LEU A 28 2.19 -14.87 4.75
N PHE A 29 3.22 -14.84 3.91
CA PHE A 29 4.27 -15.86 3.92
C PHE A 29 5.05 -15.87 5.23
N LYS A 30 5.35 -14.68 5.79
CA LYS A 30 6.05 -14.57 7.07
C LYS A 30 5.17 -14.96 8.25
N TYR A 31 3.86 -14.72 8.17
CA TYR A 31 2.90 -15.23 9.13
C TYR A 31 2.94 -16.77 9.17
N ILE A 32 2.83 -17.42 8.01
CA ILE A 32 2.81 -18.89 7.90
C ILE A 32 4.15 -19.49 8.35
N LYS A 33 5.28 -18.93 7.91
CA LYS A 33 6.62 -19.44 8.26
C LYS A 33 7.14 -19.00 9.63
N LYS A 34 6.37 -18.22 10.38
CA LYS A 34 6.78 -17.63 11.67
C LYS A 34 8.17 -16.97 11.61
N ARG A 35 8.49 -16.33 10.48
CA ARG A 35 9.80 -15.71 10.27
C ARG A 35 9.89 -14.37 10.99
N ASP A 36 11.12 -13.99 11.32
CA ASP A 36 11.39 -12.67 11.86
C ASP A 36 11.26 -11.57 10.80
N TYR A 37 10.87 -10.39 11.28
CA TYR A 37 10.66 -9.21 10.46
C TYR A 37 12.01 -8.56 10.10
N SER A 38 12.24 -8.24 8.84
CA SER A 38 13.49 -7.62 8.38
C SER A 38 13.35 -6.11 8.26
N TRP A 39 14.44 -5.38 8.47
CA TRP A 39 14.54 -3.95 8.17
C TRP A 39 14.19 -3.62 6.71
N PHE A 40 14.43 -4.57 5.79
CA PHE A 40 14.05 -4.43 4.39
C PHE A 40 12.53 -4.29 4.23
N ASP A 41 11.75 -5.06 4.98
CA ASP A 41 10.30 -5.09 4.87
C ASP A 41 9.68 -3.75 5.29
N PHE A 42 10.27 -3.11 6.31
CA PHE A 42 9.86 -1.79 6.77
C PHE A 42 10.13 -0.73 5.71
N ARG A 43 11.29 -0.80 5.05
CA ARG A 43 11.60 0.12 3.95
C ARG A 43 10.60 -0.04 2.80
N VAL A 44 10.26 -1.27 2.44
CA VAL A 44 9.28 -1.52 1.36
C VAL A 44 7.89 -0.99 1.72
N SER A 45 7.44 -1.07 2.99
CA SER A 45 6.15 -0.48 3.39
C SER A 45 6.16 1.05 3.44
N VAL A 46 7.28 1.67 3.83
CA VAL A 46 7.46 3.13 3.68
C VAL A 46 7.38 3.53 2.21
N PHE A 47 8.12 2.83 1.33
CA PHE A 47 8.07 3.10 -0.11
C PHE A 47 6.66 2.95 -0.66
N CYS A 48 5.95 1.88 -0.30
CA CYS A 48 4.56 1.68 -0.68
C CYS A 48 3.69 2.90 -0.32
N THR A 49 3.78 3.37 0.93
CA THR A 49 2.99 4.51 1.40
C THR A 49 3.29 5.79 0.61
N ILE A 50 4.57 6.04 0.28
CA ILE A 50 4.99 7.19 -0.52
C ILE A 50 4.40 7.11 -1.94
N PHE A 51 4.58 5.97 -2.62
CA PHE A 51 4.07 5.77 -3.98
C PHE A 51 2.54 5.85 -4.02
N TYR A 52 1.87 5.29 -3.03
CA TYR A 52 0.42 5.35 -2.88
C TYR A 52 -0.09 6.78 -2.68
N THR A 53 0.65 7.60 -1.92
CA THR A 53 0.31 9.02 -1.73
C THR A 53 0.46 9.80 -3.04
N ILE A 54 1.51 9.51 -3.82
CA ILE A 54 1.72 10.12 -5.14
C ILE A 54 0.57 9.72 -6.07
N ASP A 55 0.17 8.45 -6.08
CA ASP A 55 -0.96 7.96 -6.88
C ASP A 55 -2.26 8.70 -6.54
N LEU A 56 -2.61 8.83 -5.26
CA LEU A 56 -3.79 9.59 -4.82
C LEU A 56 -3.74 11.06 -5.29
N ILE A 57 -2.58 11.71 -5.20
CA ILE A 57 -2.40 13.10 -5.64
C ILE A 57 -2.61 13.21 -7.15
N LEU A 58 -2.00 12.30 -7.93
CA LEU A 58 -2.13 12.29 -9.39
C LEU A 58 -3.57 12.04 -9.83
N ASN A 59 -4.26 11.10 -9.17
CA ASN A 59 -5.67 10.81 -9.41
C ASN A 59 -6.55 12.03 -9.10
N THR A 60 -6.29 12.72 -7.99
CA THR A 60 -7.02 13.94 -7.60
C THR A 60 -6.80 15.08 -8.61
N ILE A 61 -5.59 15.22 -9.16
CA ILE A 61 -5.29 16.22 -10.20
C ILE A 61 -6.04 15.91 -11.51
N LYS A 62 -6.17 14.62 -11.85
CA LYS A 62 -6.81 14.17 -13.10
C LYS A 62 -8.33 14.28 -13.06
N GLU A 63 -8.95 13.82 -11.98
CA GLU A 63 -10.41 13.74 -11.85
C GLU A 63 -11.01 15.00 -11.20
N GLU A 64 -10.18 15.93 -10.72
CA GLU A 64 -10.56 17.11 -9.93
C GLU A 64 -11.38 16.80 -8.66
N VAL A 65 -11.47 15.53 -8.28
CA VAL A 65 -12.25 15.00 -7.17
C VAL A 65 -11.40 14.02 -6.36
N PHE A 66 -11.54 14.06 -5.03
CA PHE A 66 -10.88 13.09 -4.15
C PHE A 66 -11.51 11.71 -4.28
N SER A 67 -10.73 10.72 -4.73
CA SER A 67 -11.13 9.32 -4.71
C SER A 67 -11.24 8.82 -3.27
N THR A 68 -12.46 8.54 -2.83
CA THR A 68 -12.75 8.01 -1.49
C THR A 68 -12.10 6.64 -1.28
N ALA A 69 -12.10 5.79 -2.31
CA ALA A 69 -11.48 4.47 -2.27
C ALA A 69 -9.97 4.54 -2.05
N LEU A 70 -9.25 5.35 -2.82
CA LEU A 70 -7.81 5.55 -2.64
C LEU A 70 -7.51 6.22 -1.28
N THR A 71 -8.33 7.18 -0.85
CA THR A 71 -8.14 7.81 0.46
C THR A 71 -8.25 6.80 1.61
N VAL A 72 -9.26 5.93 1.56
CA VAL A 72 -9.43 4.84 2.53
C VAL A 72 -8.28 3.82 2.44
N GLY A 73 -7.83 3.50 1.22
CA GLY A 73 -6.66 2.65 1.00
C GLY A 73 -5.38 3.22 1.63
N LEU A 74 -5.16 4.54 1.50
CA LEU A 74 -4.03 5.24 2.11
C LEU A 74 -4.09 5.15 3.64
N VAL A 75 -5.26 5.34 4.24
CA VAL A 75 -5.45 5.18 5.69
C VAL A 75 -5.04 3.78 6.14
N PHE A 76 -5.43 2.73 5.42
CA PHE A 76 -5.02 1.36 5.72
C PHE A 76 -3.51 1.14 5.54
N CYS A 77 -2.88 1.71 4.50
CA CYS A 77 -1.42 1.70 4.34
C CYS A 77 -0.69 2.31 5.54
N VAL A 78 -1.16 3.48 6.01
CA VAL A 78 -0.59 4.16 7.17
C VAL A 78 -0.78 3.33 8.45
N PHE A 79 -1.93 2.71 8.65
CA PHE A 79 -2.12 1.78 9.78
C PHE A 79 -1.17 0.57 9.70
N GLY A 80 -1.00 -0.01 8.51
CA GLY A 80 0.02 -1.04 8.27
C GLY A 80 1.42 -0.56 8.66
N LEU A 81 1.77 0.68 8.31
CA LEU A 81 3.04 1.30 8.67
C LEU A 81 3.20 1.50 10.19
N ILE A 82 2.18 2.01 10.88
CA ILE A 82 2.22 2.25 12.32
C ILE A 82 2.42 0.92 13.07
N ILE A 83 1.72 -0.12 12.64
CA ILE A 83 1.85 -1.47 13.23
C ILE A 83 3.24 -2.04 13.01
N HIS A 84 3.96 -1.65 11.95
CA HIS A 84 5.37 -2.01 11.81
C HIS A 84 6.24 -1.45 12.93
N ASN A 85 5.92 -0.29 13.50
CA ASN A 85 6.69 0.31 14.59
C ASN A 85 6.29 -0.23 15.97
N GLU A 86 5.09 -0.79 16.11
CA GLU A 86 4.56 -1.25 17.39
C GLU A 86 5.25 -2.55 17.87
N GLN A 87 5.57 -2.62 19.17
CA GLN A 87 6.14 -3.82 19.82
C GLN A 87 5.05 -4.86 20.14
N VAL A 88 4.40 -5.38 19.10
CA VAL A 88 3.40 -6.46 19.20
C VAL A 88 4.09 -7.82 19.10
N LYS A 89 3.56 -8.84 19.80
CA LYS A 89 4.00 -10.25 19.63
C LYS A 89 4.12 -10.60 18.14
N LYS A 90 5.30 -11.06 17.72
CA LYS A 90 5.70 -11.25 16.31
C LYS A 90 4.62 -11.98 15.47
N GLU A 91 4.02 -13.03 16.00
CA GLU A 91 2.98 -13.81 15.30
C GLU A 91 1.73 -12.99 14.97
N LYS A 92 1.22 -12.17 15.90
CA LYS A 92 0.01 -11.36 15.67
C LYS A 92 0.29 -10.14 14.79
N LYS A 93 1.55 -9.71 14.70
CA LYS A 93 1.97 -8.56 13.91
C LYS A 93 1.80 -8.82 12.41
N PHE A 94 2.25 -9.98 11.91
CA PHE A 94 2.15 -10.30 10.48
C PHE A 94 0.72 -10.47 9.99
N LEU A 95 -0.16 -11.08 10.81
CA LEU A 95 -1.58 -11.20 10.48
C LEU A 95 -2.24 -9.82 10.33
N ARG A 96 -1.95 -8.90 11.27
CA ARG A 96 -2.47 -7.53 11.19
C ARG A 96 -1.97 -6.82 9.92
N LEU A 97 -0.67 -6.91 9.62
CA LEU A 97 -0.10 -6.32 8.42
C LEU A 97 -0.74 -6.86 7.13
N PHE A 98 -0.98 -8.18 7.07
CA PHE A 98 -1.68 -8.81 5.97
C PHE A 98 -3.10 -8.23 5.80
N ILE A 99 -3.83 -8.06 6.89
CA ILE A 99 -5.18 -7.48 6.85
C ILE A 99 -5.13 -6.02 6.35
N PHE A 100 -4.25 -5.19 6.91
CA PHE A 100 -4.18 -3.78 6.53
C PHE A 100 -3.72 -3.56 5.08
N PHE A 101 -2.65 -4.24 4.65
CA PHE A 101 -2.22 -4.13 3.25
C PHE A 101 -3.19 -4.81 2.28
N GLY A 102 -3.86 -5.90 2.69
CA GLY A 102 -4.90 -6.54 1.90
C GLY A 102 -6.13 -5.66 1.69
N LEU A 103 -6.56 -4.92 2.73
CA LEU A 103 -7.64 -3.94 2.61
C LEU A 103 -7.24 -2.76 1.72
N ALA A 104 -6.01 -2.25 1.86
CA ALA A 104 -5.49 -1.21 0.96
C ALA A 104 -5.45 -1.68 -0.50
N LEU A 105 -5.02 -2.93 -0.75
CA LEU A 105 -5.04 -3.54 -2.07
C LEU A 105 -6.46 -3.63 -2.64
N PHE A 106 -7.42 -4.09 -1.82
CA PHE A 106 -8.82 -4.17 -2.23
C PHE A 106 -9.38 -2.79 -2.63
N CYS A 107 -9.15 -1.76 -1.81
CA CYS A 107 -9.56 -0.40 -2.12
C CYS A 107 -8.98 0.11 -3.45
N SER A 108 -7.71 -0.23 -3.72
CA SER A 108 -7.01 0.17 -4.95
C SER A 108 -7.55 -0.52 -6.19
N LEU A 109 -7.95 -1.79 -6.07
CA LEU A 109 -8.58 -2.52 -7.17
C LEU A 109 -10.00 -2.01 -7.44
N VAL A 110 -10.73 -1.61 -6.40
CA VAL A 110 -12.08 -1.03 -6.54
C VAL A 110 -12.01 0.35 -7.20
N SER A 111 -10.99 1.17 -6.91
CA SER A 111 -10.83 2.46 -7.59
C SER A 111 -10.47 2.35 -9.07
N ALA A 112 -9.99 1.19 -9.51
CA ALA A 112 -9.62 0.93 -10.90
C ALA A 112 -10.78 0.43 -11.77
N LEU A 113 -11.96 0.19 -11.17
CA LEU A 113 -13.16 -0.35 -11.80
C LEU A 113 -14.13 0.75 -12.20
#